data_AF-A0A4P5RU56-F1
#
_entry.id   AF-A0A4P5RU56-F1
#
_cell.length_a   1.000
_cell.length_b   1.000
_cell.length_c   1.000
_cell.angle_alpha   90.00
_cell.angle_beta   90.00
_cell.angle_gamma   90.00
#
_symmetry.space_group_name_H-M   'P 1'
#
loop_
_entity.id
_entity.type
_entity.pdbx_description
1 polymer ?
#
loop_
_entity_poly.entity_id
_entity_poly.type
_entity_poly.pdbx_seq_one_letter_code
_entity_poly.pdbx_strand_id
1 'polypeptide(L)'
;MKWESTAGGFDHADQLVTLASSMGFEVGVAAFPDGHPASMGNFEQDIKVLLEKERCGASFATTQFFFDVKGYINLVDEIRARGSKLDIYPGILPITNFAQLKKMSELAGSPIPSEVQRRVEAAGDTPADVVKVGVDIASELSKKLLDYGVPGLHFYTMNSAAPTIEIIKRIGLR
;
A
#
# COMPACT_ATOMS: atom_id res chain seq x y z
N MET A 1 -15.55 11.32 -5.01
CA MET A 1 -15.46 12.78 -5.26
C MET A 1 -14.53 13.00 -6.43
N LYS A 2 -14.84 13.95 -7.33
CA LYS A 2 -13.93 14.33 -8.41
C LYS A 2 -12.82 15.20 -7.82
N TRP A 3 -11.58 14.96 -8.23
CA TRP A 3 -10.47 15.83 -7.84
C TRP A 3 -10.60 17.19 -8.52
N GLU A 4 -10.28 18.27 -7.80
CA GLU A 4 -10.38 19.66 -8.25
C GLU A 4 -9.09 20.41 -7.92
N SER A 5 -8.60 21.22 -8.86
CA SER A 5 -7.41 22.03 -8.66
C SER A 5 -7.69 23.21 -7.73
N THR A 6 -6.64 23.66 -7.03
CA THR A 6 -6.69 24.88 -6.20
C THR A 6 -5.91 25.98 -6.91
N ALA A 7 -6.49 27.18 -7.02
CA ALA A 7 -5.81 28.30 -7.65
C ALA A 7 -4.47 28.62 -6.95
N GLY A 8 -3.37 28.59 -7.71
CA GLY A 8 -2.01 28.75 -7.18
C GLY A 8 -1.45 27.54 -6.43
N GLY A 9 -2.18 26.42 -6.40
CA GLY A 9 -1.75 25.15 -5.82
C GLY A 9 -1.02 24.24 -6.81
N PHE A 10 -0.67 23.05 -6.33
CA PHE A 10 -0.13 21.97 -7.15
C PHE A 10 -1.25 21.02 -7.59
N ASP A 11 -1.13 20.51 -8.81
CA ASP A 11 -2.05 19.58 -9.42
C ASP A 11 -1.58 18.13 -9.29
N HIS A 12 -0.26 17.93 -9.18
CA HIS A 12 0.36 16.62 -9.07
C HIS A 12 1.44 16.57 -7.99
N ALA A 13 1.64 15.35 -7.47
CA ALA A 13 2.55 15.14 -6.35
C ALA A 13 4.02 15.42 -6.72
N ASP A 14 4.43 15.24 -7.97
CA ASP A 14 5.79 15.54 -8.45
C ASP A 14 6.19 17.02 -8.26
N GLN A 15 5.22 17.95 -8.35
CA GLN A 15 5.47 19.37 -8.10
C GLN A 15 5.79 19.62 -6.62
N LEU A 16 5.07 18.96 -5.71
CA LEU A 16 5.34 19.02 -4.28
C LEU A 16 6.67 18.33 -3.92
N VAL A 17 6.97 17.19 -4.56
CA VAL A 17 8.25 16.48 -4.40
C VAL A 17 9.40 17.40 -4.80
N THR A 18 9.29 18.08 -5.95
CA THR A 18 10.33 19.01 -6.43
C THR A 18 10.58 20.13 -5.42
N LEU A 19 9.51 20.74 -4.90
CA LEU A 19 9.63 21.80 -3.88
C LEU A 19 10.28 21.27 -2.60
N ALA A 20 9.74 20.19 -2.02
CA ALA A 20 10.25 19.65 -0.76
C ALA A 20 11.71 19.19 -0.87
N SER A 21 12.07 18.54 -1.98
CA SER A 21 13.45 18.13 -2.26
C SER A 21 14.39 19.34 -2.35
N SER A 22 13.98 20.41 -3.04
CA SER A 22 14.76 21.68 -3.10
C SER A 22 14.98 22.35 -1.75
N MET A 23 14.14 22.04 -0.76
CA MET A 23 14.26 22.52 0.62
C MET A 23 15.11 21.59 1.49
N GLY A 24 15.59 20.47 0.96
CA GLY A 24 16.44 19.51 1.65
C GLY A 24 15.69 18.45 2.45
N PHE A 25 14.40 18.23 2.19
CA PHE A 25 13.65 17.14 2.82
C PHE A 25 13.93 15.80 2.14
N GLU A 26 13.93 14.73 2.95
CA GLU A 26 13.75 13.38 2.44
C GLU A 26 12.26 13.15 2.14
N VAL A 27 11.94 12.81 0.88
CA VAL A 27 10.55 12.77 0.41
C VAL A 27 10.14 11.33 0.08
N GLY A 28 9.08 10.86 0.72
CA GLY A 28 8.39 9.62 0.38
C GLY A 28 7.17 9.87 -0.51
N VAL A 29 6.86 8.94 -1.41
CA VAL A 29 5.69 9.03 -2.31
C VAL A 29 4.79 7.80 -2.27
N ALA A 30 3.56 7.94 -2.75
CA ALA A 30 2.64 6.82 -2.87
C ALA A 30 2.86 6.01 -4.15
N ALA A 31 2.77 4.67 -4.03
CA ALA A 31 2.76 3.71 -5.14
C ALA A 31 1.54 2.78 -5.06
N PHE A 32 1.14 2.18 -6.18
CA PHE A 32 -0.14 1.46 -6.31
C PHE A 32 0.06 0.09 -6.97
N PRO A 33 0.22 -0.98 -6.17
CA PRO A 33 0.43 -2.34 -6.68
C PRO A 33 -0.70 -2.85 -7.58
N ASP A 34 -1.94 -2.45 -7.26
CA ASP A 34 -3.15 -2.81 -8.03
C ASP A 34 -3.55 -1.71 -9.04
N GLY A 35 -2.66 -0.73 -9.26
CA GLY A 35 -2.90 0.42 -10.14
C GLY A 35 -3.67 1.56 -9.46
N HIS A 36 -3.43 2.79 -9.91
CA HIS A 36 -4.14 3.96 -9.41
C HIS A 36 -5.52 4.09 -10.08
N PRO A 37 -6.61 4.39 -9.34
CA PRO A 37 -7.95 4.52 -9.93
C PRO A 37 -8.03 5.53 -11.09
N ALA A 38 -7.31 6.65 -10.99
CA ALA A 38 -7.27 7.66 -12.05
C ALA A 38 -6.50 7.22 -13.31
N SER A 39 -5.73 6.13 -13.25
CA SER A 39 -5.01 5.58 -14.39
C SER A 39 -5.88 4.64 -15.24
N MET A 40 -7.12 4.35 -14.80
CA MET A 40 -8.11 3.58 -15.55
C MET A 40 -7.58 2.24 -16.10
N GLY A 41 -6.76 1.55 -15.30
CA GLY A 41 -6.14 0.27 -15.69
C GLY A 41 -4.87 0.39 -16.55
N ASN A 42 -4.39 1.61 -16.83
CA ASN A 42 -3.12 1.82 -17.50
C ASN A 42 -1.95 1.73 -16.53
N PHE A 43 -1.50 0.50 -16.26
CA PHE A 43 -0.39 0.24 -15.34
C PHE A 43 0.94 0.88 -15.80
N GLU A 44 1.21 0.93 -17.11
CA GLU A 44 2.41 1.60 -17.63
C GLU A 44 2.43 3.10 -17.30
N GLN A 45 1.26 3.75 -17.28
CA GLN A 45 1.16 5.13 -16.82
C GLN A 45 1.49 5.27 -15.34
N ASP A 46 1.05 4.34 -14.49
CA ASP A 46 1.40 4.35 -13.06
C ASP A 46 2.91 4.22 -12.83
N ILE A 47 3.57 3.35 -13.60
CA ILE A 47 5.03 3.20 -13.59
C ILE A 47 5.72 4.50 -14.00
N LYS A 48 5.30 5.13 -15.11
CA LYS A 48 5.87 6.40 -15.57
C LYS A 48 5.73 7.52 -14.54
N VAL A 49 4.56 7.62 -13.91
CA VAL A 49 4.30 8.63 -12.87
C VAL A 49 5.17 8.38 -11.63
N LEU A 50 5.37 7.13 -11.23
CA LEU A 50 6.24 6.80 -10.10
C LEU A 50 7.70 7.12 -10.39
N LEU A 51 8.20 6.79 -11.59
CA LEU A 51 9.56 7.13 -12.03
C LEU A 51 9.76 8.65 -12.16
N GLU A 52 8.73 9.39 -12.56
CA GLU A 52 8.80 10.85 -12.60
C GLU A 52 8.93 11.44 -11.19
N LYS A 53 8.21 10.89 -10.21
CA LYS A 53 8.38 11.29 -8.80
C LYS A 53 9.78 11.00 -8.28
N GLU A 54 10.37 9.85 -8.64
CA GLU A 54 11.77 9.55 -8.36
C GLU A 54 12.71 10.59 -8.98
N ARG A 55 12.50 10.90 -10.27
CA ARG A 55 13.28 11.93 -11.00
C ARG A 55 13.21 13.30 -10.33
N CYS A 56 12.06 13.66 -9.75
CA CYS A 56 11.85 14.91 -9.03
C CYS A 56 12.47 14.93 -7.61
N GLY A 57 12.98 13.80 -7.12
CA GLY A 57 13.71 13.72 -5.85
C GLY A 57 13.03 12.87 -4.77
N ALA A 58 12.03 12.05 -5.11
CA ALA A 58 11.53 11.05 -4.17
C ALA A 58 12.63 10.03 -3.84
N SER A 59 12.71 9.66 -2.56
CA SER A 59 13.77 8.80 -2.00
C SER A 59 13.28 7.39 -1.69
N PHE A 60 11.99 7.25 -1.34
CA PHE A 60 11.32 5.98 -1.13
C PHE A 60 9.84 6.09 -1.52
N ALA A 61 9.15 4.96 -1.60
CA ALA A 61 7.70 4.93 -1.73
C ALA A 61 7.07 3.99 -0.71
N THR A 62 5.84 4.30 -0.29
CA THR A 62 4.97 3.37 0.42
C THR A 62 3.81 3.00 -0.47
N THR A 63 3.43 1.73 -0.50
CA THR A 63 2.30 1.31 -1.34
C THR A 63 0.97 1.57 -0.65
N GLN A 64 -0.08 1.79 -1.43
CA GLN A 64 -1.46 1.49 -0.99
C GLN A 64 -1.53 0.05 -0.48
N PHE A 65 -2.45 -0.25 0.45
CA PHE A 65 -2.67 -1.62 0.90
C PHE A 65 -3.14 -2.52 -0.25
N PHE A 66 -2.78 -3.80 -0.15
CA PHE A 66 -3.12 -4.84 -1.12
C PHE A 66 -3.23 -6.19 -0.41
N PHE A 67 -3.75 -7.19 -1.11
CA PHE A 67 -3.95 -8.55 -0.56
C PHE A 67 -3.17 -9.64 -1.29
N ASP A 68 -2.72 -9.38 -2.51
CA ASP A 68 -1.91 -10.32 -3.29
C ASP A 68 -0.49 -9.76 -3.50
N VAL A 69 0.50 -10.52 -3.04
CA VAL A 69 1.93 -10.20 -3.18
C VAL A 69 2.35 -10.02 -4.65
N LYS A 70 1.65 -10.66 -5.60
CA LYS A 70 1.99 -10.59 -7.03
C LYS A 70 1.97 -9.16 -7.58
N GLY A 71 0.98 -8.35 -7.19
CA GLY A 71 0.89 -6.96 -7.64
C GLY A 71 2.09 -6.13 -7.17
N TYR A 72 2.51 -6.36 -5.92
CA TYR A 72 3.70 -5.71 -5.37
C TYR A 72 4.98 -6.14 -6.09
N ILE A 73 5.17 -7.45 -6.32
CA ILE A 73 6.35 -7.98 -7.03
C ILE A 73 6.42 -7.40 -8.44
N ASN A 74 5.30 -7.42 -9.17
CA ASN A 74 5.22 -6.86 -10.52
C ASN A 74 5.58 -5.37 -10.55
N LEU A 75 5.07 -4.58 -9.59
CA LEU A 75 5.42 -3.16 -9.46
C LEU A 75 6.93 -2.96 -9.25
N VAL A 76 7.53 -3.72 -8.33
CA VAL A 76 8.97 -3.63 -8.04
C VAL A 76 9.81 -4.04 -9.25
N ASP A 77 9.49 -5.19 -9.86
CA ASP A 77 10.21 -5.70 -11.03
C ASP A 77 10.16 -4.70 -12.20
N GLU A 78 9.01 -4.08 -12.45
CA GLU A 78 8.83 -3.12 -13.55
C GLU A 78 9.61 -1.81 -13.33
N ILE A 79 9.61 -1.23 -12.13
CA ILE A 79 10.43 -0.03 -11.88
C ILE A 79 11.93 -0.37 -11.92
N ARG A 80 12.34 -1.55 -11.41
CA ARG A 80 13.73 -2.00 -11.38
C ARG A 80 14.25 -2.29 -12.79
N ALA A 81 13.44 -2.88 -13.65
CA ALA A 81 13.77 -3.08 -15.07
C ALA A 81 14.03 -1.76 -15.82
N ARG A 82 13.48 -0.63 -15.32
CA ARG A 82 13.69 0.73 -15.84
C ARG A 82 14.80 1.50 -15.11
N GLY A 83 15.55 0.83 -14.23
CA GLY A 83 16.71 1.39 -13.54
C GLY A 83 16.39 2.18 -12.25
N SER A 84 15.15 2.13 -11.77
CA SER A 84 14.75 2.77 -10.52
C SER A 84 15.53 2.23 -9.32
N LYS A 85 15.86 3.09 -8.37
CA LYS A 85 16.49 2.75 -7.09
C LYS A 85 15.58 2.96 -5.88
N LEU A 86 14.36 3.47 -6.08
CA LEU A 86 13.40 3.68 -4.98
C LEU A 86 13.21 2.44 -4.13
N ASP A 87 13.40 2.56 -2.82
CA ASP A 87 12.92 1.55 -1.88
C ASP A 87 11.39 1.62 -1.78
N ILE A 88 10.72 0.49 -2.00
CA ILE A 88 9.27 0.40 -1.95
C ILE A 88 8.88 -0.37 -0.69
N TYR A 89 8.20 0.29 0.24
CA TYR A 89 7.70 -0.31 1.46
C TYR A 89 6.24 -0.75 1.26
N PRO A 90 5.92 -2.06 1.30
CA PRO A 90 4.57 -2.55 1.17
C PRO A 90 3.68 -2.07 2.33
N GLY A 91 2.55 -1.47 1.98
CA GLY A 91 1.48 -1.09 2.88
C GLY A 91 0.63 -2.29 3.29
N ILE A 92 0.55 -2.56 4.60
CA ILE A 92 -0.18 -3.69 5.18
C ILE A 92 -1.33 -3.16 6.03
N LEU A 93 -2.55 -3.57 5.70
CA LEU A 93 -3.76 -3.22 6.46
C LEU A 93 -4.25 -4.44 7.27
N PRO A 94 -4.14 -4.43 8.61
CA PRO A 94 -4.80 -5.41 9.46
C PRO A 94 -6.32 -5.25 9.35
N ILE A 95 -7.03 -6.32 8.96
CA ILE A 95 -8.49 -6.28 8.84
C ILE A 95 -9.11 -6.38 10.23
N THR A 96 -9.63 -5.26 10.75
CA THR A 96 -10.30 -5.21 12.06
C THR A 96 -11.82 -5.03 11.95
N ASN A 97 -12.29 -4.53 10.80
CA ASN A 97 -13.69 -4.29 10.51
C ASN A 97 -13.95 -4.50 9.01
N PHE A 98 -14.77 -5.50 8.67
CA PHE A 98 -15.01 -5.85 7.27
C PHE A 98 -15.81 -4.81 6.49
N ALA A 99 -16.77 -4.13 7.14
CA ALA A 99 -17.55 -3.08 6.51
C ALA A 99 -16.66 -1.86 6.20
N GLN A 100 -15.71 -1.53 7.08
CA GLN A 100 -14.71 -0.51 6.82
C GLN A 100 -13.79 -0.91 5.66
N LEU A 101 -13.34 -2.18 5.64
CA LEU A 101 -12.52 -2.70 4.56
C LEU A 101 -13.22 -2.56 3.19
N LYS A 102 -14.49 -2.94 3.08
CA LYS A 102 -15.27 -2.79 1.84
C LYS A 102 -15.26 -1.35 1.32
N LYS A 103 -15.53 -0.38 2.20
CA LYS A 103 -15.50 1.04 1.85
C LYS A 103 -14.10 1.51 1.41
N MET A 104 -13.05 1.06 2.09
CA MET A 104 -11.67 1.43 1.74
C MET A 104 -11.26 0.83 0.39
N SER A 105 -11.64 -0.41 0.12
CA SER A 105 -11.40 -1.11 -1.16
C SER A 105 -12.08 -0.40 -2.34
N GLU A 106 -13.35 0.00 -2.17
CA GLU A 106 -14.09 0.77 -3.17
C GLU A 106 -13.41 2.11 -3.51
N LEU A 107 -12.91 2.82 -2.48
CA LEU A 107 -12.21 4.09 -2.66
C LEU A 107 -10.82 3.93 -3.27
N ALA A 108 -10.11 2.85 -2.90
CA ALA A 108 -8.77 2.56 -3.39
C ALA A 108 -8.76 1.97 -4.81
N GLY A 109 -9.91 1.48 -5.30
CA GLY A 109 -10.02 0.76 -6.58
C GLY A 109 -9.35 -0.62 -6.57
N SER A 110 -8.94 -1.13 -5.40
CA SER A 110 -8.35 -2.45 -5.23
C SER A 110 -9.45 -3.41 -4.74
N PRO A 111 -9.94 -4.36 -5.56
CA PRO A 111 -10.99 -5.27 -5.16
C PRO A 111 -10.52 -6.23 -4.07
N ILE A 112 -11.36 -6.48 -3.07
CA ILE A 112 -11.09 -7.52 -2.07
C ILE A 112 -11.09 -8.89 -2.78
N PRO A 113 -10.01 -9.69 -2.68
CA PRO A 113 -10.01 -11.03 -3.26
C PRO A 113 -11.12 -11.89 -2.66
N SER A 114 -11.74 -12.73 -3.48
CA SER A 114 -12.81 -13.65 -3.04
C SER A 114 -12.38 -14.54 -1.87
N GLU A 115 -11.10 -14.91 -1.82
CA GLU A 115 -10.54 -15.68 -0.70
C GLU A 115 -10.53 -14.91 0.62
N VAL A 116 -10.16 -13.63 0.58
CA VAL A 116 -10.18 -12.76 1.77
C VAL A 116 -11.61 -12.58 2.23
N GLN A 117 -12.53 -12.31 1.31
CA GLN A 117 -13.96 -12.19 1.62
C GLN A 117 -14.48 -13.48 2.26
N ARG A 118 -14.23 -14.64 1.67
CA ARG A 118 -14.65 -15.95 2.19
C ARG A 118 -14.11 -16.20 3.60
N ARG A 119 -12.84 -15.92 3.86
CA ARG A 119 -12.22 -16.11 5.18
C ARG A 119 -12.85 -15.22 6.25
N VAL A 120 -13.14 -13.96 5.90
CA VAL A 120 -13.75 -13.01 6.83
C VAL A 120 -15.24 -13.31 7.05
N GLU A 121 -15.98 -13.75 6.02
CA GLU A 121 -17.37 -14.18 6.15
C GLU A 121 -17.52 -15.50 6.92
N ALA A 122 -16.51 -16.36 6.86
CA ALA A 122 -16.41 -17.56 7.70
C ALA A 122 -15.82 -17.27 9.10
N ALA A 123 -15.46 -16.02 9.39
CA ALA A 123 -15.12 -15.63 10.76
C ALA A 123 -16.39 -15.73 11.62
N GLY A 124 -16.24 -16.12 12.88
CA GLY A 124 -17.37 -16.21 13.82
C GLY A 124 -18.12 -14.89 13.99
N ASP A 125 -19.19 -14.92 14.78
CA ASP A 125 -20.15 -13.80 14.87
C ASP A 125 -19.65 -12.60 15.70
N THR A 126 -18.42 -12.63 16.21
CA THR A 126 -17.89 -11.55 17.06
C THR A 126 -16.86 -10.68 16.33
N PRO A 127 -16.74 -9.38 16.69
CA PRO A 127 -15.66 -8.53 16.17
C PRO A 127 -14.26 -9.10 16.43
N ALA A 128 -14.07 -9.84 17.53
CA ALA A 128 -12.81 -10.46 17.86
C ALA A 128 -12.42 -11.57 16.87
N ASP A 129 -13.40 -12.32 16.34
CA ASP A 129 -13.17 -13.36 15.34
C ASP A 129 -12.69 -12.76 14.01
N VAL A 130 -13.31 -11.66 13.58
CA VAL A 130 -12.90 -10.90 12.38
C VAL A 130 -11.48 -10.38 12.54
N VAL A 131 -11.15 -9.78 13.69
CA VAL A 131 -9.79 -9.30 13.98
C VAL A 131 -8.78 -10.45 13.92
N LYS A 132 -9.10 -11.61 14.48
CA LYS A 132 -8.22 -12.79 14.45
C LYS A 132 -7.92 -13.23 13.01
N VAL A 133 -8.94 -13.38 12.18
CA VAL A 133 -8.77 -13.73 10.76
C VAL A 133 -8.01 -12.64 10.00
N GLY A 134 -8.28 -11.37 10.28
CA GLY A 134 -7.55 -10.26 9.66
C GLY A 134 -6.06 -10.22 10.00
N VAL A 135 -5.72 -10.53 11.25
CA VAL A 135 -4.34 -10.70 11.71
C VAL A 135 -3.69 -11.91 11.02
N ASP A 136 -4.40 -13.03 10.85
CA ASP A 136 -3.89 -14.19 10.11
C ASP A 136 -3.51 -13.81 8.68
N ILE A 137 -4.44 -13.18 7.94
CA ILE A 137 -4.25 -12.75 6.55
C ILE A 137 -3.06 -11.78 6.43
N ALA A 138 -3.01 -10.76 7.28
CA ALA A 138 -1.93 -9.78 7.26
C ALA A 138 -0.58 -10.43 7.60
N SER A 139 -0.54 -11.36 8.56
CA SER A 139 0.69 -12.09 8.93
C SER A 139 1.20 -12.97 7.78
N GLU A 140 0.30 -13.66 7.07
CA GLU A 140 0.65 -14.46 5.89
C GLU A 140 1.22 -13.61 4.76
N LEU A 141 0.59 -12.46 4.48
CA LEU A 141 1.08 -11.50 3.49
C LEU A 141 2.46 -10.95 3.88
N SER A 142 2.62 -10.51 5.13
CA SER A 142 3.88 -10.01 5.66
C SER A 142 5.00 -11.04 5.55
N LYS A 143 4.74 -12.32 5.85
CA LYS A 143 5.74 -13.39 5.67
C LYS A 143 6.18 -13.53 4.21
N LYS A 144 5.24 -13.60 3.27
CA LYS A 144 5.55 -13.69 1.84
C LYS A 144 6.40 -12.52 1.35
N LEU A 145 6.13 -11.30 1.85
CA LEU A 145 6.90 -10.11 1.52
C LEU A 145 8.30 -10.15 2.12
N LEU A 146 8.44 -10.57 3.38
CA LEU A 146 9.75 -10.76 4.01
C LEU A 146 10.58 -11.83 3.30
N ASP A 147 9.96 -12.94 2.92
CA ASP A 147 10.61 -14.01 2.13
C ASP A 147 11.06 -13.52 0.74
N TYR A 148 10.32 -12.59 0.13
CA TYR A 148 10.73 -11.91 -1.11
C TYR A 148 11.88 -10.91 -0.90
N GLY A 149 12.13 -10.47 0.34
CA GLY A 149 13.23 -9.57 0.68
C GLY A 149 12.88 -8.09 0.60
N VAL A 150 11.66 -7.70 0.98
CA VAL A 150 11.28 -6.27 1.06
C VAL A 150 12.16 -5.49 2.07
N PRO A 151 12.40 -4.17 1.84
CA PRO A 151 13.24 -3.36 2.72
C PRO A 151 12.62 -3.14 4.13
N GLY A 152 11.31 -3.31 4.25
CA GLY A 152 10.56 -3.19 5.50
C GLY A 152 9.06 -3.35 5.26
N LEU A 153 8.24 -3.15 6.30
CA LEU A 153 6.77 -3.22 6.21
C LEU A 153 6.18 -1.91 6.74
N HIS A 154 5.19 -1.35 6.04
CA HIS A 154 4.46 -0.15 6.46
C HIS A 154 3.05 -0.53 6.92
N PHE A 155 2.70 -0.37 8.20
CA PHE A 155 1.40 -0.79 8.73
C PHE A 155 0.39 0.36 8.83
N TYR A 156 -0.79 0.17 8.25
CA TYR A 156 -1.97 1.02 8.49
C TYR A 156 -2.64 0.60 9.80
N THR A 157 -2.24 1.21 10.92
CA THR A 157 -2.68 0.81 12.26
C THR A 157 -4.10 1.21 12.61
N MET A 158 -4.68 2.17 11.88
CA MET A 158 -6.03 2.70 12.15
C MET A 158 -6.22 3.14 13.61
N ASN A 159 -5.19 3.78 14.19
CA ASN A 159 -5.12 4.21 15.59
C ASN A 159 -5.24 3.08 16.62
N SER A 160 -4.98 1.81 16.23
CA SER A 160 -4.97 0.65 17.10
C SER A 160 -3.67 -0.15 16.98
N ALA A 161 -2.95 -0.29 18.08
CA ALA A 161 -1.66 -0.99 18.09
C ALA A 161 -1.80 -2.51 18.17
N ALA A 162 -2.87 -3.02 18.79
CA ALA A 162 -2.96 -4.44 19.17
C ALA A 162 -2.86 -5.41 17.97
N PRO A 163 -3.55 -5.19 16.83
CA PRO A 163 -3.44 -6.06 15.67
C PRO A 163 -2.03 -6.07 15.07
N THR A 164 -1.41 -4.89 14.94
CA THR A 164 -0.05 -4.76 14.40
C THR A 164 0.99 -5.43 15.30
N ILE A 165 0.89 -5.25 16.62
CA ILE A 165 1.79 -5.92 17.59
C ILE A 165 1.69 -7.45 17.45
N GLU A 166 0.47 -7.97 17.30
CA GLU A 166 0.27 -9.41 17.13
C GLU A 166 0.85 -9.92 15.80
N ILE A 167 0.71 -9.17 14.71
CA ILE A 167 1.34 -9.50 13.42
C ILE A 167 2.87 -9.54 13.55
N ILE A 168 3.48 -8.50 14.13
CA ILE A 168 4.93 -8.41 14.35
C ILE A 168 5.46 -9.64 15.10
N LYS A 169 4.77 -10.07 16.17
CA LYS A 169 5.13 -11.28 16.92
C LYS A 169 5.06 -12.55 16.05
N ARG A 170 4.02 -12.69 15.23
CA ARG A 170 3.80 -13.88 14.38
C ARG A 170 4.77 -14.02 13.22
N ILE A 171 5.33 -12.90 12.77
CA ILE A 171 6.37 -12.86 11.73
C ILE A 171 7.79 -12.88 12.31
N GLY A 172 7.92 -13.05 13.64
CA GLY A 172 9.21 -13.27 14.30
C GLY A 172 10.04 -12.00 14.53
N LEU A 173 9.44 -10.82 14.37
CA LEU A 173 10.08 -9.54 14.66
C LEU A 173 9.81 -9.12 16.11
N ARG A 174 10.64 -8.25 16.67
CA ARG A 174 10.56 -7.76 18.05
C ARG A 174 10.60 -6.25 18.10
#